data_AF-A0A392U708-F1
#
_entry.id   AF-A0A392U708-F1
#
_cell.length_a   1.000
_cell.length_b   1.000
_cell.length_c   1.000
_cell.angle_alpha   90.00
_cell.angle_beta   90.00
_cell.angle_gamma   90.00
#
_symmetry.space_group_name_H-M   'P 1'
#
loop_
_entity.id
_entity.type
_entity.pdbx_description
1 polymer ?
#
loop_
_entity_poly.entity_id
_entity_poly.type
_entity_poly.pdbx_seq_one_letter_code
_entity_poly.pdbx_strand_id
1 'polypeptide(L)' 'MKHIAIDYHFVRDLVAAKKLQVSHVPTSHQLADLLTKPLSSTRHHFLKDKIGVIEDTAILRGRKGVLT' A
#
# COMPACT_ATOMS: atom_id res chain seq x y z
N MET A 1 -17.91 -6.90 -17.59
CA MET A 1 -17.21 -6.29 -16.43
C MET A 1 -18.23 -5.74 -15.44
N LYS A 2 -18.86 -6.60 -14.61
CA LYS A 2 -19.90 -6.17 -13.67
C LYS A 2 -19.33 -5.58 -12.36
N HIS A 3 -18.15 -6.05 -11.94
CA HIS A 3 -17.51 -5.66 -10.68
C HIS A 3 -17.13 -4.17 -10.64
N ILE A 4 -16.50 -3.65 -11.69
CA ILE A 4 -16.10 -2.23 -11.77
C ILE A 4 -17.32 -1.30 -11.67
N ALA A 5 -18.43 -1.64 -12.32
CA ALA A 5 -19.63 -0.81 -12.30
C ALA A 5 -20.23 -0.75 -10.87
N ILE A 6 -20.25 -1.88 -10.16
CA ILE A 6 -20.76 -1.95 -8.78
C ILE A 6 -19.87 -1.11 -7.85
N ASP A 7 -18.56 -1.31 -7.90
CA ASP A 7 -17.62 -0.60 -7.02
C ASP A 7 -17.63 0.91 -7.30
N TYR A 8 -17.71 1.31 -8.58
CA TYR A 8 -17.83 2.71 -8.98
C TYR A 8 -19.08 3.38 -8.40
N HIS A 9 -20.26 2.76 -8.56
CA HIS A 9 -21.51 3.32 -8.05
C HIS A 9 -21.49 3.44 -6.53
N PHE A 10 -20.99 2.41 -5.84
CA PHE A 10 -20.85 2.43 -4.39
C PHE A 10 -19.99 3.62 -3.89
N VAL A 11 -18.79 3.79 -4.46
CA VAL A 11 -17.88 4.89 -4.08
C VAL A 11 -18.50 6.25 -4.45
N ARG A 12 -19.08 6.38 -5.64
CA ARG A 12 -19.70 7.64 -6.10
C ARG A 12 -20.82 8.09 -5.17
N ASP A 13 -21.66 7.15 -4.72
CA ASP A 13 -22.79 7.48 -3.85
C ASP A 13 -22.32 7.89 -2.45
N LEU A 14 -21.22 7.30 -1.92
CA LEU A 14 -20.58 7.76 -0.68
C LEU A 14 -19.99 9.17 -0.78
N VAL A 15 -19.40 9.51 -1.93
CA VAL A 15 -18.88 10.85 -2.21
C VAL A 15 -20.01 11.87 -2.31
N ALA A 16 -21.08 11.55 -3.04
CA ALA A 16 -22.26 12.41 -3.15
C ALA A 16 -22.92 12.66 -1.78
N ALA A 17 -22.97 11.64 -0.93
CA ALA A 17 -23.46 11.75 0.45
C ALA A 17 -22.47 12.46 1.39
N LYS A 18 -21.31 12.93 0.91
CA LYS A 18 -20.23 13.55 1.69
C LYS A 18 -19.70 12.66 2.83
N LYS A 19 -19.90 11.34 2.73
CA LYS A 19 -19.35 10.34 3.66
C LYS A 19 -17.91 9.95 3.32
N LEU A 20 -17.49 10.23 2.10
CA LEU A 20 -16.14 10.00 1.60
C LEU A 20 -15.64 11.25 0.87
N GLN A 21 -14.47 11.74 1.26
CA GLN A 21 -13.78 12.81 0.56
C GLN A 21 -12.68 12.20 -0.31
N VAL A 22 -12.68 12.53 -1.60
CA VAL A 22 -11.66 12.08 -2.54
C VAL A 22 -10.69 13.23 -2.80
N SER A 23 -9.40 12.92 -2.73
CA SER A 23 -8.33 13.83 -3.10
C SER A 23 -7.34 13.10 -4.01
N HIS A 24 -6.77 13.83 -4.97
CA HIS A 24 -5.75 13.29 -5.83
C HIS A 24 -4.45 13.11 -5.05
N VAL A 25 -3.87 11.91 -5.10
CA VAL A 25 -2.54 11.62 -4.58
C VAL A 25 -1.64 11.29 -5.77
N PRO A 26 -0.53 12.04 -5.98
CA PRO A 26 0.42 11.70 -7.03
C PRO A 26 0.97 10.29 -6.86
N THR A 27 1.22 9.58 -7.96
CA THR A 27 1.72 8.20 -7.95
C THR A 27 2.96 8.02 -7.07
N SER A 28 3.87 8.99 -7.04
CA SER A 28 5.07 8.98 -6.19
C SER A 28 4.75 8.93 -4.70
N HIS A 29 3.60 9.44 -4.28
CA HIS A 29 3.16 9.48 -2.88
C HIS A 29 2.08 8.44 -2.52
N GLN A 30 1.57 7.66 -3.48
CA GLN A 30 0.53 6.65 -3.26
C GLN A 30 1.06 5.42 -2.51
N LEU A 31 1.00 5.44 -1.17
CA LEU A 31 1.53 4.38 -0.31
C LEU A 31 0.83 3.03 -0.50
N ALA A 32 -0.46 3.04 -0.87
CA ALA A 32 -1.25 1.82 -1.09
C ALA A 32 -0.70 0.91 -2.20
N ASP A 33 0.09 1.48 -3.14
CA ASP A 33 0.72 0.71 -4.20
C ASP A 33 1.68 -0.35 -3.65
N LEU A 34 2.25 -0.12 -2.45
CA LEU A 34 3.10 -1.08 -1.76
C LEU A 34 2.43 -2.45 -1.56
N LEU A 35 1.12 -2.46 -1.31
CA LEU A 35 0.34 -3.65 -0.96
C LEU A 35 -0.48 -4.21 -2.13
N THR A 36 -0.66 -3.43 -3.19
CA THR A 36 -1.61 -3.73 -4.27
C THR A 36 -0.96 -3.98 -5.62
N LYS A 37 0.32 -3.63 -5.79
CA LYS A 37 1.03 -3.73 -7.07
C LYS A 37 2.38 -4.43 -6.94
N PRO A 38 2.80 -5.20 -7.95
CA PRO A 38 4.19 -5.61 -8.08
C PRO A 38 5.03 -4.41 -8.53
N LEU A 39 5.81 -3.84 -7.60
CA LEU A 39 6.67 -2.68 -7.84
C LEU A 39 8.15 -3.10 -7.98
N SER A 40 8.96 -2.25 -8.62
CA SER A 40 10.42 -2.44 -8.58
C SER A 40 10.95 -2.36 -7.15
N SER A 41 12.04 -3.07 -6.85
CA SER A 41 12.64 -3.10 -5.50
C SER A 41 12.90 -1.69 -4.96
N THR A 42 13.46 -0.79 -5.77
CA THR A 42 13.70 0.61 -5.41
C THR A 42 12.41 1.33 -4.98
N ARG A 43 11.33 1.16 -5.76
CA ARG A 43 10.04 1.80 -5.47
C ARG A 43 9.39 1.21 -4.22
N HIS A 44 9.48 -0.11 -4.06
CA HIS A 44 8.98 -0.82 -2.88
C HIS A 44 9.71 -0.36 -1.61
N HIS A 45 11.05 -0.29 -1.63
CA HIS A 45 11.85 0.18 -0.48
C HIS A 45 11.50 1.62 -0.12
N PHE A 46 11.45 2.53 -1.09
CA PHE A 46 11.06 3.92 -0.84
C PHE A 46 9.68 4.03 -0.16
N LEU A 47 8.69 3.25 -0.61
CA LEU A 47 7.35 3.26 -0.02
C LEU A 47 7.33 2.62 1.38
N LYS A 48 8.10 1.54 1.59
CA LYS A 48 8.27 0.86 2.88
C LYS A 48 8.88 1.80 3.93
N ASP A 49 9.94 2.52 3.58
CA ASP A 49 10.58 3.48 4.48
C ASP A 49 9.62 4.63 4.82
N LYS A 50 8.86 5.10 3.82
CA LYS A 50 7.92 6.22 3.99
C LYS A 50 6.73 5.90 4.89
N ILE A 51 6.30 4.63 4.98
CA ILE A 51 5.25 4.21 5.93
C ILE A 51 5.80 3.90 7.33
N GLY A 52 7.12 4.01 7.54
CA GLY A 52 7.77 3.82 8.83
C GLY A 52 8.00 2.35 9.19
N VAL A 53 8.09 1.45 8.20
CA VAL A 53 8.46 0.06 8.47
C VAL A 53 9.96 0.01 8.75
N ILE A 54 10.31 -0.05 10.02
CA ILE A 54 11.68 -0.23 10.50
C ILE A 54 12.04 -1.70 10.28
N GLU A 55 13.27 -1.96 9.81
CA GLU A 55 13.80 -3.33 9.76
C GLU A 55 13.82 -3.89 11.18
N ASP A 56 12.82 -4.70 11.50
CA ASP A 56 12.84 -5.48 12.71
C ASP A 56 13.79 -6.65 12.48
N THR A 57 14.66 -6.91 13.45
CA THR A 57 15.40 -8.17 13.58
C THR A 57 14.40 -9.31 13.53
N ALA A 58 14.08 -9.75 12.32
CA ALA A 58 12.89 -10.55 12.10
C ALA A 58 13.04 -11.85 12.88
N ILE A 59 12.27 -11.99 13.96
CA ILE A 59 12.12 -13.23 14.75
C ILE A 59 11.70 -14.43 13.89
N LEU A 60 11.19 -14.16 12.68
CA LEU A 60 10.78 -15.14 11.69
C LEU A 60 11.86 -15.45 10.63
N ARG A 61 12.92 -14.65 10.52
CA ARG A 61 14.14 -15.05 9.79
C ARG A 61 14.97 -15.84 10.78
N GLY A 62 14.80 -17.17 10.78
CA GLY A 62 15.50 -18.07 11.68
C GLY A 62 16.94 -17.61 11.91
N ARG A 63 17.31 -17.45 13.18
CA ARG A 63 18.63 -16.99 13.64
C ARG A 63 19.70 -17.72 12.82
N LYS A 64 20.37 -17.03 11.90
CA LYS A 64 21.57 -17.59 11.27
C LYS A 64 22.58 -17.73 12.41
N GLY A 65 22.78 -18.96 12.85
CA GLY A 65 23.77 -19.30 13.86
C GLY A 65 25.09 -18.62 13.48
N VAL A 66 25.61 -17.85 14.43
CA VAL A 66 26.98 -17.37 14.40
C VAL A 66 27.87 -18.60 14.31
N LEU A 67 28.49 -18.83 13.15
CA LEU A 67 29.65 -19.69 13.02
C LEU A 67 30.88 -18.81 13.29
N THR A 68 31.22 -18.68 14.56
CA THR A 68 32.57 -18.33 15.02
C THR A 68 32.92 -19.30 16.13
#